data_AF-A0ABD3B3J2-F1
#
_entry.id   AF-A0ABD3B3J2-F1
#
_cell.length_a   1.000
_cell.length_b   1.000
_cell.length_c   1.000
_cell.angle_alpha   90.00
_cell.angle_beta   90.00
_cell.angle_gamma   90.00
#
_symmetry.space_group_name_H-M   'P 1'
#
loop_
_entity.id
_entity.type
_entity.pdbx_description
1 polymer ?
#
loop_
_entity_poly.entity_id
_entity_poly.type
_entity_poly.pdbx_seq_one_letter_code
_entity_poly.pdbx_strand_id
1 'polypeptide(L)'
;MKQEKQQAGILKTKSQSYKKRKEFITKKTTELSVPRDVKACVVVCEPNEKKVETLPKNPENVREIINFYEDFSSKNSSNKRDSDPTIKAENPDDDTWLMGMSEQSIQDILREVDLKIEAVAKRIDFLKRKIAFNVPI
;
A
#
# COMPACT_ATOMS: atom_id res chain seq x y z
N MET A 1 -32.08 6.63 -17.38
CA MET A 1 -31.43 7.84 -17.94
C MET A 1 -30.97 8.89 -16.91
N LYS A 2 -31.68 9.17 -15.79
CA LYS A 2 -31.23 10.18 -14.80
C LYS A 2 -30.05 9.74 -13.90
N GLN A 3 -29.97 8.45 -13.55
CA GLN A 3 -28.90 7.90 -12.69
C GLN A 3 -27.55 7.77 -13.41
N GLU A 4 -27.55 7.48 -14.70
CA GLU A 4 -26.34 7.30 -15.52
C GLU A 4 -25.60 8.64 -15.75
N LYS A 5 -26.33 9.74 -15.93
CA LYS A 5 -25.76 11.09 -16.05
C LYS A 5 -25.14 11.60 -14.74
N GLN A 6 -25.71 11.24 -13.58
CA GLN A 6 -25.14 11.60 -12.27
C GLN A 6 -23.86 10.82 -11.96
N GLN A 7 -23.80 9.52 -12.28
CA GLN A 7 -22.58 8.73 -12.11
C GLN A 7 -21.44 9.20 -13.03
N ALA A 8 -21.75 9.56 -14.28
CA ALA A 8 -20.77 10.15 -15.20
C ALA A 8 -20.21 11.50 -14.71
N GLY A 9 -21.02 12.32 -14.03
CA GLY A 9 -20.57 13.56 -13.40
C GLY A 9 -19.58 13.32 -12.26
N ILE A 10 -19.87 12.37 -11.39
CA ILE A 10 -19.01 12.01 -10.24
C ILE A 10 -17.66 11.44 -10.71
N LEU A 11 -17.65 10.58 -11.74
CA LEU A 11 -16.43 10.02 -12.30
C LEU A 11 -15.54 11.10 -12.95
N LYS A 12 -16.14 12.07 -13.65
CA LYS A 12 -15.42 13.21 -14.23
C LYS A 12 -14.81 14.12 -13.16
N THR A 13 -15.55 14.43 -12.09
CA THR A 13 -15.05 15.25 -10.98
C THR A 13 -13.95 14.53 -10.19
N LYS A 14 -14.08 13.21 -9.97
CA LYS A 14 -13.02 12.39 -9.34
C LYS A 14 -11.74 12.37 -10.18
N SER A 15 -11.85 12.24 -11.51
CA SER A 15 -10.70 12.31 -12.43
C SER A 15 -10.00 13.67 -12.41
N GLN A 16 -10.75 14.77 -12.42
CA GLN A 16 -10.18 16.12 -12.32
C GLN A 16 -9.52 16.38 -10.96
N SER A 17 -10.13 15.94 -9.86
CA SER A 17 -9.56 16.05 -8.52
C SER A 17 -8.27 15.24 -8.38
N TYR A 18 -8.22 14.04 -8.97
CA TYR A 18 -7.02 13.21 -9.00
C TYR A 18 -5.86 13.93 -9.71
N LYS A 19 -6.09 14.44 -10.94
CA LYS A 19 -5.06 15.17 -11.70
C LYS A 19 -4.53 16.37 -10.93
N LYS A 20 -5.43 17.20 -10.38
CA LYS A 20 -5.06 18.38 -9.57
C LYS A 20 -4.23 18.00 -8.34
N ARG A 21 -4.62 16.94 -7.62
CA ARG A 21 -3.87 16.48 -6.44
C ARG A 21 -2.52 15.89 -6.79
N LYS A 22 -2.43 15.10 -7.86
CA LYS A 22 -1.17 14.52 -8.37
C LYS A 22 -0.18 15.63 -8.73
N GLU A 23 -0.61 16.61 -9.51
CA GLU A 23 0.21 17.77 -9.87
C GLU A 23 0.63 18.58 -8.64
N PHE A 24 -0.30 18.79 -7.69
CA PHE A 24 -0.03 19.54 -6.47
C PHE A 24 1.00 18.84 -5.57
N ILE A 25 0.84 17.54 -5.32
CA ILE A 25 1.81 16.75 -4.53
C ILE A 25 3.18 16.80 -5.20
N THR A 26 3.25 16.56 -6.51
CA THR A 26 4.49 16.61 -7.29
C THR A 26 5.19 17.97 -7.15
N LYS A 27 4.42 19.07 -7.27
CA LYS A 27 4.92 20.43 -7.11
C LYS A 27 5.45 20.68 -5.71
N LYS A 28 4.68 20.32 -4.68
CA LYS A 28 5.08 20.52 -3.27
C LYS A 28 6.30 19.70 -2.90
N THR A 29 6.40 18.46 -3.36
CA THR A 29 7.59 17.63 -3.14
C THR A 29 8.82 18.27 -3.80
N THR A 30 8.69 18.79 -5.02
CA THR A 30 9.82 19.47 -5.70
C THR A 30 10.22 20.75 -4.95
N GLU A 31 9.23 21.56 -4.53
CA GLU A 31 9.44 22.77 -3.72
C GLU A 31 10.06 22.46 -2.35
N LEU A 32 9.88 21.26 -1.81
CA LEU A 32 10.51 20.85 -0.55
C LEU A 32 11.91 20.28 -0.77
N SER A 33 12.07 19.43 -1.80
CA SER A 33 13.30 18.69 -2.05
C SER A 33 14.44 19.59 -2.53
N VAL A 34 14.17 20.47 -3.51
CA VAL A 34 15.22 21.28 -4.16
C VAL A 34 15.83 22.33 -3.23
N PRO A 35 15.07 23.21 -2.55
CA PRO A 35 15.68 24.31 -1.79
C PRO A 35 16.19 23.90 -0.41
N ARG A 36 15.74 22.78 0.15
CA ARG A 36 16.10 22.33 1.50
C ARG A 36 16.94 21.05 1.52
N ASP A 37 17.38 20.60 0.34
CA ASP A 37 18.13 19.35 0.13
C ASP A 37 17.50 18.15 0.86
N VAL A 38 16.17 18.09 0.83
CA VAL A 38 15.42 17.01 1.48
C VAL A 38 15.32 15.84 0.49
N LYS A 39 15.83 14.68 0.91
CA LYS A 39 15.66 13.41 0.19
C LYS A 39 14.20 12.98 0.22
N ALA A 40 13.44 13.32 -0.81
CA ALA A 40 12.03 13.02 -0.95
C ALA A 40 11.75 12.28 -2.26
N CYS A 41 10.93 11.23 -2.17
CA CYS A 41 10.39 10.57 -3.35
C CYS A 41 8.87 10.48 -3.28
N VAL A 42 8.21 10.45 -4.45
CA VAL A 42 6.78 10.19 -4.59
C VAL A 42 6.61 9.07 -5.61
N VAL A 43 5.83 8.06 -5.24
CA VAL A 43 5.44 6.96 -6.13
C VAL A 43 3.92 6.99 -6.27
N VAL A 44 3.43 7.22 -7.49
CA VAL A 44 1.99 7.27 -7.79
C VAL A 44 1.62 6.05 -8.61
N CYS A 45 0.79 5.19 -8.03
CA CYS A 45 0.22 4.02 -8.69
C CYS A 45 -1.21 4.33 -9.14
N GLU A 46 -1.48 4.22 -10.43
CA GLU A 46 -2.83 4.44 -10.95
C GLU A 46 -3.71 3.19 -10.73
N PRO A 47 -4.95 3.32 -10.20
CA PRO A 47 -5.77 2.17 -9.83
C PRO A 47 -6.10 1.20 -10.98
N ASN A 48 -6.08 1.69 -12.22
CA ASN A 48 -6.54 0.95 -13.41
C ASN A 48 -5.45 0.76 -14.47
N GLU A 49 -4.27 1.33 -14.28
CA GLU A 49 -3.16 1.22 -15.23
C GLU A 49 -1.97 0.60 -14.51
N LYS A 50 -1.22 -0.29 -15.18
CA LYS A 50 0.10 -0.75 -14.69
C LYS A 50 1.17 0.36 -14.74
N LYS A 51 0.76 1.60 -14.95
CA LYS A 51 1.65 2.75 -15.08
C LYS A 51 1.97 3.27 -13.68
N VAL A 52 3.26 3.24 -13.36
CA VAL A 52 3.81 3.86 -12.15
C VAL A 52 4.53 5.13 -12.58
N GLU A 53 4.19 6.23 -11.93
CA GLU A 53 4.91 7.49 -12.10
C GLU A 53 5.65 7.83 -10.82
N THR A 54 6.94 8.15 -10.96
CA THR A 54 7.81 8.49 -9.83
C THR A 54 8.34 9.92 -9.93
N LEU A 55 8.57 10.52 -8.77
CA LEU A 55 9.42 11.69 -8.61
C LEU A 55 10.49 11.35 -7.57
N PRO A 56 11.80 11.48 -7.86
CA PRO A 56 12.40 11.83 -9.15
C PRO A 56 12.03 10.87 -10.29
N LYS A 57 12.12 11.35 -11.53
CA LYS A 57 11.80 10.52 -12.71
C LYS A 57 12.87 9.47 -13.00
N ASN A 58 14.11 9.70 -12.57
CA ASN A 58 15.19 8.74 -12.72
C ASN A 58 15.03 7.63 -11.67
N PRO A 59 14.86 6.35 -12.08
CA PRO A 59 14.71 5.24 -11.14
C PRO A 59 15.91 5.04 -10.22
N GLU A 60 17.13 5.37 -10.66
CA GLU A 60 18.33 5.25 -9.83
C GLU A 60 18.28 6.21 -8.63
N ASN A 61 17.83 7.45 -8.85
CA ASN A 61 17.65 8.42 -7.77
C ASN A 61 16.55 7.98 -6.79
N VAL A 62 15.49 7.35 -7.31
CA VAL A 62 14.42 6.80 -6.46
C VAL A 62 14.96 5.67 -5.58
N ARG A 63 15.74 4.76 -6.16
CA ARG A 63 16.40 3.66 -5.43
C ARG A 63 17.35 4.17 -4.36
N GLU A 64 18.15 5.18 -4.67
CA GLU A 64 19.05 5.78 -3.68
C GLU A 64 18.29 6.33 -2.46
N ILE A 65 17.16 7.00 -2.69
CA ILE A 65 16.31 7.52 -1.61
C ILE A 65 15.71 6.35 -0.82
N ILE A 66 15.19 5.32 -1.46
CA ILE A 66 14.62 4.14 -0.78
C ILE A 66 15.69 3.46 0.08
N ASN A 67 16.87 3.18 -0.49
CA ASN A 67 17.98 2.56 0.22
C ASN A 67 18.43 3.41 1.42
N PHE A 68 18.44 4.73 1.28
CA PHE A 68 18.74 5.64 2.39
C PHE A 68 17.76 5.46 3.56
N TYR A 69 16.46 5.31 3.30
CA TYR A 69 15.46 5.06 4.34
C TYR A 69 15.58 3.64 4.93
N GLU A 70 15.85 2.62 4.11
CA GLU A 70 16.05 1.24 4.57
C GLU A 70 17.28 1.10 5.48
N ASP A 71 18.39 1.71 5.07
CA ASP A 71 19.62 1.76 5.87
C ASP A 71 19.41 2.52 7.18
N PHE A 72 18.66 3.62 7.15
CA PHE A 72 18.36 4.41 8.33
C PHE A 72 17.48 3.63 9.32
N SER A 73 16.50 2.88 8.82
CA SER A 73 15.67 1.97 9.61
C SER A 73 16.52 0.87 10.28
N SER A 74 17.41 0.26 9.50
CA SER A 74 18.29 -0.83 9.95
C SER A 74 19.36 -0.37 10.95
N LYS A 75 19.80 0.89 10.89
CA LYS A 75 20.79 1.47 11.81
C LYS A 75 20.16 2.01 13.09
N ASN A 76 18.89 2.44 13.08
CA ASN A 76 18.19 2.87 14.29
C ASN A 76 17.70 1.72 15.16
N SER A 77 17.60 0.49 14.65
CA SER A 77 17.29 -0.69 15.46
C SER A 77 18.47 -1.15 16.35
N SER A 78 19.70 -0.72 16.05
CA SER A 78 20.91 -1.08 16.81
C SER A 78 21.41 0.01 17.76
N ASN A 79 21.00 1.27 17.57
CA ASN A 79 21.31 2.37 18.48
C ASN A 79 20.18 2.54 19.51
N LYS A 80 20.30 1.83 20.63
CA LYS A 80 19.65 2.21 21.90
C LYS A 80 20.04 3.66 22.20
N ARG A 81 19.16 4.59 21.87
CA ARG A 81 19.23 5.95 22.43
C ARG A 81 18.51 5.90 23.76
N ASP A 82 19.23 6.32 24.79
CA ASP A 82 18.73 6.55 26.13
C ASP A 82 17.54 7.51 26.09
N SER A 83 16.33 6.96 26.08
CA SER A 83 15.08 7.71 26.22
C SER A 83 14.09 6.85 27.01
N ASP A 84 13.83 7.27 28.26
CA ASP A 84 12.62 7.05 29.07
C ASP A 84 12.09 5.59 29.23
N PRO A 85 12.05 5.01 30.44
CA PRO A 85 11.65 3.62 30.69
C PRO A 85 10.15 3.28 30.45
N THR A 86 9.41 4.04 29.64
CA THR A 86 7.96 3.85 29.49
C THR A 86 7.51 3.26 28.15
N ILE A 87 8.39 2.97 27.18
CA ILE A 87 7.99 2.22 25.98
C ILE A 87 8.24 0.74 26.19
N LYS A 88 7.19 0.07 26.69
CA LYS A 88 7.08 -1.38 26.75
C LYS A 88 7.24 -1.94 25.34
N ALA A 89 7.99 -3.03 25.25
CA ALA A 89 8.13 -3.86 24.06
C ALA A 89 6.80 -3.96 23.31
N GLU A 90 6.76 -3.44 22.07
CA GLU A 90 5.62 -3.68 21.19
C GLU A 90 5.64 -5.17 20.84
N ASN A 91 4.71 -5.87 21.47
CA ASN A 91 4.40 -7.26 21.20
C ASN A 91 4.08 -7.46 19.71
N PRO A 92 4.26 -8.67 19.17
CA PRO A 92 3.80 -9.03 17.83
C PRO A 92 2.28 -8.94 17.62
N ASP A 93 1.51 -8.54 18.63
CA ASP A 93 0.07 -8.28 18.60
C ASP A 93 -0.23 -6.80 18.28
N ASP A 94 0.48 -6.24 17.30
CA ASP A 94 0.27 -4.85 16.91
C ASP A 94 -0.99 -4.71 16.02
N ASP A 95 -2.14 -4.64 16.69
CA ASP A 95 -3.45 -4.29 16.09
C ASP A 95 -3.50 -2.83 15.62
N THR A 96 -2.37 -2.11 15.52
CA THR A 96 -2.30 -0.74 15.00
C THR A 96 -2.89 -0.62 13.59
N TRP A 97 -2.83 -1.66 12.77
CA TRP A 97 -3.47 -1.66 11.44
C TRP A 97 -5.01 -1.73 11.49
N LEU A 98 -5.59 -2.13 12.62
CA LEU A 98 -7.04 -2.16 12.89
C LEU A 98 -7.55 -0.87 13.54
N MET A 99 -6.65 0.03 13.97
CA MET A 99 -7.01 1.30 14.60
C MET A 99 -7.87 2.17 13.68
N GLY A 100 -9.01 2.64 14.19
CA GLY A 100 -9.93 3.54 13.47
C GLY A 100 -10.99 2.83 12.62
N MET A 101 -11.03 1.50 12.63
CA MET A 101 -12.12 0.72 12.03
C MET A 101 -13.25 0.51 13.06
N SER A 102 -14.50 0.46 12.60
CA SER A 102 -15.60 0.03 13.46
C SER A 102 -15.57 -1.49 13.64
N GLU A 103 -16.08 -1.98 14.77
CA GLU A 103 -16.16 -3.42 15.06
C GLU A 103 -16.87 -4.20 13.94
N GLN A 104 -17.91 -3.61 13.35
CA GLN A 104 -18.62 -4.21 12.21
C GLN A 104 -17.71 -4.38 10.99
N SER A 105 -16.89 -3.38 10.65
CA SER A 105 -15.94 -3.48 9.54
C SER A 105 -14.87 -4.52 9.78
N ILE A 106 -14.44 -4.69 11.03
CA ILE A 106 -13.48 -5.74 11.41
C ILE A 106 -14.11 -7.13 11.21
N GLN A 107 -15.36 -7.32 11.66
CA GLN A 107 -16.09 -8.58 11.45
C GLN A 107 -16.34 -8.89 9.97
N ASP A 108 -16.67 -7.89 9.15
CA ASP A 108 -16.86 -8.07 7.71
C ASP A 108 -15.57 -8.54 7.03
N ILE A 109 -14.41 -7.99 7.44
CA ILE A 109 -13.10 -8.41 6.93
C ILE A 109 -12.78 -9.84 7.35
N LEU A 110 -13.00 -10.20 8.61
CA LEU A 110 -12.79 -11.57 9.09
C LEU A 110 -13.59 -12.58 8.27
N ARG A 111 -14.88 -12.28 8.03
CA ARG A 111 -15.75 -13.12 7.22
C ARG A 111 -15.25 -13.26 5.77
N GLU A 112 -14.78 -12.17 5.17
CA GLU A 112 -14.22 -12.19 3.82
C GLU A 112 -12.94 -13.02 3.73
N VAL A 113 -12.08 -12.95 4.76
CA VAL A 113 -10.87 -13.76 4.88
C VAL A 113 -11.21 -15.24 4.99
N ASP A 114 -12.18 -15.62 5.82
CA ASP A 114 -12.63 -17.00 5.98
C ASP A 114 -13.16 -17.58 4.66
N LEU A 115 -13.98 -16.81 3.92
CA LEU A 115 -14.49 -17.23 2.60
C LEU A 115 -13.35 -17.47 1.60
N LYS A 116 -12.32 -16.62 1.62
CA LYS A 116 -11.15 -16.78 0.76
C LYS A 116 -10.32 -18.00 1.16
N ILE A 117 -10.12 -18.24 2.45
CA ILE A 117 -9.42 -19.43 2.95
C ILE A 117 -10.13 -20.70 2.47
N GLU A 118 -11.46 -20.75 2.56
CA GLU A 118 -12.26 -21.89 2.11
C GLU A 118 -12.15 -22.09 0.58
N ALA A 119 -12.21 -21.02 -0.20
CA ALA A 119 -12.06 -21.09 -1.65
C ALA A 119 -10.67 -21.59 -2.06
N VAL A 120 -9.62 -21.14 -1.36
CA VAL A 120 -8.25 -21.61 -1.56
C VAL A 120 -8.11 -23.09 -1.22
N ALA A 121 -8.68 -23.55 -0.10
CA ALA A 121 -8.69 -24.96 0.29
C ALA A 121 -9.36 -25.84 -0.78
N LYS A 122 -10.54 -25.44 -1.26
CA LYS A 122 -11.24 -26.11 -2.37
C LYS A 122 -10.40 -26.18 -3.64
N ARG A 123 -9.66 -25.12 -3.97
CA ARG A 123 -8.78 -25.08 -5.14
C ARG A 123 -7.58 -26.02 -4.97
N ILE A 124 -6.98 -26.06 -3.78
CA ILE A 124 -5.90 -26.99 -3.46
C ILE A 124 -6.38 -28.43 -3.64
N ASP A 125 -7.55 -28.79 -3.10
CA ASP A 125 -8.10 -30.14 -3.23
C ASP A 125 -8.44 -30.51 -4.67
N PHE A 126 -8.99 -29.55 -5.44
CA PHE A 126 -9.21 -29.73 -6.86
C PHE A 126 -7.90 -30.04 -7.61
N LEU A 127 -6.83 -29.29 -7.32
CA LEU A 127 -5.53 -29.49 -7.94
C LEU A 127 -4.90 -30.82 -7.52
N LYS A 128 -4.98 -31.19 -6.23
CA LYS A 128 -4.51 -32.49 -5.73
C LYS A 128 -5.20 -33.65 -6.45
N ARG A 129 -6.52 -33.60 -6.58
CA ARG A 129 -7.30 -34.62 -7.32
C ARG A 129 -6.92 -34.66 -8.80
N LYS A 130 -6.75 -33.50 -9.44
CA LYS A 130 -6.34 -33.42 -10.84
C LYS A 130 -4.96 -34.02 -11.08
N ILE A 131 -4.00 -33.80 -10.17
CA ILE A 131 -2.66 -34.39 -10.24
C ILE A 131 -2.73 -35.91 -10.06
N ALA A 132 -3.51 -36.39 -9.07
CA ALA A 132 -3.68 -37.82 -8.82
C ALA A 132 -4.34 -38.57 -9.99
N PHE A 133 -5.23 -37.92 -10.75
CA PHE A 133 -5.89 -38.50 -11.92
C PHE A 133 -5.02 -38.53 -13.18
N ASN A 134 -3.88 -37.83 -13.19
CA ASN A 134 -3.02 -37.65 -14.36
C ASN A 134 -1.73 -38.50 -14.30
N VAL A 135 -1.69 -39.51 -13.42
CA VAL A 135 -0.61 -40.49 -13.37
C VAL A 135 -0.88 -41.57 -14.44
N PRO A 136 -0.07 -41.67 -15.50
CA PRO A 136 -0.22 -42.74 -16.50
C PRO A 136 0.14 -44.09 -15.87
N ILE A 137 -0.70 -45.10 -16.11
CA ILE A 137 -0.46 -46.52 -15.80
C ILE A 137 0.61 -47.07 -16.75
#